data_AF-A0A1E1WJE9-F1
#
_entry.id   AF-A0A1E1WJE9-F1
#
_cell.length_a   1.000
_cell.length_b   1.000
_cell.length_c   1.000
_cell.angle_alpha   90.00
_cell.angle_beta   90.00
_cell.angle_gamma   90.00
#
_symmetry.space_group_name_H-M   'P 1'
#
loop_
_entity.id
_entity.type
_entity.pdbx_description
1 polymer ?
#
loop_
_entity_poly.entity_id
_entity_poly.type
_entity_poly.pdbx_seq_one_letter_code
_entity_poly.pdbx_strand_id
1 'polypeptide(L)'
;AFVTAVWTVLLSTGPHTKYDALVANALTFLAKVAEKNSYKSLFEDPNTLSSICEKVVIPNMEFRESDMELFEDNPEEYVRRDIEGSDVDTRRRAACDLVKTLAQHYEE
;
A
#
# COMPACT_ATOMS: atom_id res chain seq x y z
N ALA A 1 5.87 8.68 -16.88
CA ALA A 1 4.46 9.03 -17.14
C ALA A 1 3.50 8.19 -16.29
N PHE A 2 3.41 6.88 -16.49
CA PHE A 2 2.45 6.04 -15.74
C PHE A 2 2.76 5.93 -14.24
N VAL A 3 4.02 5.76 -13.84
CA VAL A 3 4.42 5.73 -12.41
C VAL A 3 3.98 7.00 -11.68
N THR A 4 4.21 8.16 -12.27
CA THR A 4 3.77 9.46 -11.75
C THR A 4 2.24 9.55 -11.64
N ALA A 5 1.49 9.00 -12.60
CA ALA A 5 0.04 8.98 -12.52
C ALA A 5 -0.46 8.10 -11.36
N VAL A 6 0.13 6.91 -11.18
CA VAL A 6 -0.21 6.02 -10.05
C VAL A 6 0.12 6.68 -8.72
N TRP A 7 1.24 7.38 -8.64
CA TRP A 7 1.59 8.20 -7.48
C TRP A 7 0.53 9.25 -7.15
N THR A 8 0.07 10.01 -8.14
CA THR A 8 -1.00 11.00 -7.96
C THR A 8 -2.31 10.37 -7.51
N VAL A 9 -2.65 9.18 -8.03
CA VAL A 9 -3.84 8.43 -7.58
C VAL A 9 -3.73 8.11 -6.09
N LEU A 10 -2.60 7.59 -5.62
CA LEU A 10 -2.40 7.25 -4.21
C LEU A 10 -2.50 8.48 -3.29
N LEU A 11 -2.00 9.64 -3.72
CA LEU A 11 -2.09 10.88 -2.95
C LEU A 11 -3.48 11.53 -2.93
N SER A 12 -4.34 11.24 -3.92
CA SER A 12 -5.65 11.90 -4.08
C SER A 12 -6.83 11.00 -3.70
N THR A 13 -6.59 9.72 -3.41
CA THR A 13 -7.64 8.75 -3.11
C THR A 13 -7.88 8.65 -1.60
N GLY A 14 -9.12 8.95 -1.18
CA GLY A 14 -9.52 8.88 0.23
C GLY A 14 -9.66 7.45 0.79
N PRO A 15 -10.00 7.31 2.09
CA PRO A 15 -9.99 6.03 2.82
C PRO A 15 -11.20 5.13 2.54
N HIS A 16 -12.18 5.59 1.75
CA HIS A 16 -13.43 4.86 1.50
C HIS A 16 -13.19 3.48 0.86
N THR A 17 -13.92 2.48 1.36
CA THR A 17 -13.82 1.06 0.97
C THR A 17 -14.04 0.81 -0.52
N LYS A 18 -14.89 1.61 -1.18
CA LYS A 18 -15.13 1.52 -2.64
C LYS A 18 -13.86 1.74 -3.50
N TYR A 19 -12.80 2.30 -2.93
CA TYR A 19 -11.53 2.53 -3.61
C TYR A 19 -10.45 1.50 -3.23
N ASP A 20 -10.74 0.54 -2.34
CA ASP A 20 -9.72 -0.36 -1.78
C ASP A 20 -9.01 -1.17 -2.86
N ALA A 21 -9.75 -1.75 -3.81
CA ALA A 21 -9.17 -2.48 -4.93
C ALA A 21 -8.26 -1.60 -5.80
N LEU A 22 -8.63 -0.35 -6.08
CA LEU A 22 -7.80 0.57 -6.86
C LEU A 22 -6.49 0.88 -6.13
N VAL A 23 -6.58 1.19 -4.84
CA VAL A 23 -5.43 1.58 -4.01
C VAL A 23 -4.50 0.38 -3.78
N ALA A 24 -5.04 -0.80 -3.46
CA ALA A 24 -4.25 -2.01 -3.29
C ALA A 24 -3.48 -2.35 -4.58
N ASN A 25 -4.13 -2.29 -5.75
CA ASN A 25 -3.46 -2.53 -7.02
C ASN A 25 -2.41 -1.46 -7.37
N ALA A 26 -2.65 -0.19 -7.02
CA ALA A 26 -1.68 0.88 -7.19
C ALA A 26 -0.44 0.72 -6.30
N LEU A 27 -0.62 0.31 -5.03
CA LEU A 27 0.46 -0.02 -4.11
C LEU A 27 1.28 -1.21 -4.61
N THR A 28 0.61 -2.29 -5.03
CA THR A 28 1.25 -3.47 -5.63
C THR A 28 2.03 -3.11 -6.89
N PHE A 29 1.48 -2.24 -7.75
CA PHE A 29 2.20 -1.72 -8.91
C PHE A 29 3.48 -0.99 -8.50
N LEU A 30 3.43 -0.09 -7.52
CA LEU A 30 4.64 0.61 -7.05
C LEU A 30 5.68 -0.35 -6.48
N ALA A 31 5.26 -1.36 -5.73
CA ALA A 31 6.17 -2.40 -5.23
C ALA A 31 6.87 -3.11 -6.41
N LYS A 32 6.11 -3.52 -7.44
CA LYS A 32 6.68 -4.14 -8.64
C LYS A 32 7.59 -3.24 -9.45
N VAL A 33 7.36 -1.93 -9.44
CA VAL A 33 8.27 -0.96 -10.07
C VAL A 33 9.56 -0.82 -9.25
N ALA A 34 9.47 -0.79 -7.91
CA ALA A 34 10.61 -0.69 -7.01
C ALA A 34 11.57 -1.89 -7.12
N GLU A 35 11.08 -3.08 -7.47
CA GLU A 35 11.90 -4.28 -7.75
C GLU A 35 12.77 -4.16 -9.02
N LYS A 36 12.47 -3.22 -9.93
CA LYS A 36 13.12 -3.17 -11.26
C LYS A 36 14.25 -2.15 -11.29
N ASN A 37 15.47 -2.63 -11.60
CA ASN A 37 16.66 -1.80 -11.77
C ASN A 37 16.47 -0.62 -12.76
N SER A 38 15.65 -0.78 -13.81
CA SER A 38 15.38 0.29 -14.77
C SER A 38 14.66 1.50 -14.18
N TYR A 39 14.04 1.36 -13.01
CA TYR A 39 13.32 2.42 -12.29
C TYR A 39 14.00 2.78 -10.95
N LYS A 40 15.21 2.26 -10.70
CA LYS A 40 15.89 2.40 -9.40
C LYS A 40 16.04 3.86 -8.97
N SER A 41 16.38 4.75 -9.90
CA SER A 41 16.54 6.18 -9.66
C SER A 41 15.29 6.89 -9.14
N LEU A 42 14.11 6.27 -9.22
CA LEU A 42 12.88 6.82 -8.63
C LEU A 42 12.80 6.63 -7.11
N PHE A 43 13.59 5.73 -6.54
CA PHE A 43 13.52 5.34 -5.13
C PHE A 43 14.86 5.51 -4.39
N GLU A 44 15.92 5.94 -5.07
CA GLU A 44 17.26 6.13 -4.48
C GLU A 44 17.37 7.38 -3.61
N ASP A 45 16.51 8.39 -3.80
CA ASP A 45 16.52 9.60 -2.96
C ASP A 45 15.82 9.32 -1.61
N PRO A 46 16.52 9.47 -0.47
CA PRO A 46 15.93 9.30 0.86
C PRO A 46 14.69 10.16 1.10
N ASN A 47 14.61 11.37 0.51
CA ASN A 47 13.42 12.21 0.63
C ASN A 47 12.21 11.61 -0.09
N THR A 48 12.46 10.90 -1.20
CA THR A 48 11.40 10.17 -1.90
C THR A 48 10.91 9.00 -1.07
N LEU A 49 11.81 8.22 -0.47
CA LEU A 49 11.46 7.13 0.44
C LEU A 49 10.67 7.62 1.66
N SER A 50 11.11 8.69 2.31
CA SER A 50 10.36 9.34 3.42
C SER A 50 8.96 9.78 2.96
N SER A 51 8.84 10.41 1.78
CA SER A 51 7.55 10.80 1.21
C SER A 51 6.63 9.60 0.92
N ILE A 52 7.19 8.47 0.44
CA ILE A 52 6.43 7.20 0.29
C ILE A 52 5.88 6.77 1.64
N CYS A 53 6.75 6.68 2.64
CA CYS A 53 6.37 6.21 3.97
C CYS A 53 5.27 7.09 4.58
N GLU A 54 5.47 8.40 4.59
CA GLU A 54 4.58 9.36 5.26
C GLU A 54 3.25 9.55 4.55
N LYS A 55 3.26 9.66 3.21
CA LYS A 55 2.06 10.08 2.46
C LYS A 55 1.31 8.93 1.82
N VAL A 56 1.93 7.76 1.70
CA VAL A 56 1.35 6.61 1.02
C VAL A 56 1.24 5.42 1.97
N VAL A 57 2.32 5.01 2.62
CA VAL A 57 2.30 3.79 3.47
C VAL A 57 1.45 4.01 4.71
N ILE A 58 1.80 5.00 5.54
CA ILE A 58 1.14 5.22 6.84
C ILE A 58 -0.38 5.37 6.67
N PRO A 59 -0.90 6.24 5.76
CA PRO A 59 -2.35 6.41 5.60
C PRO A 59 -3.09 5.15 5.12
N ASN A 60 -2.40 4.23 4.44
CA ASN A 60 -2.99 2.98 3.95
C ASN A 60 -2.82 1.80 4.92
N MET A 61 -2.16 2.02 6.07
CA MET A 61 -2.04 1.07 7.17
C MET A 61 -2.94 1.41 8.36
N GLU A 62 -3.52 2.62 8.40
CA GLU A 62 -4.40 3.07 9.48
C GLU A 62 -5.59 2.12 9.69
N PHE A 63 -5.98 1.98 10.96
CA PHE A 63 -7.18 1.24 11.34
C PHE A 63 -8.40 2.14 11.12
N ARG A 64 -9.23 1.78 10.14
CA ARG A 64 -10.37 2.59 9.68
C ARG A 64 -11.65 2.21 10.42
N GLU A 65 -12.63 3.10 10.40
CA GLU A 65 -13.98 2.82 10.94
C GLU A 65 -14.59 1.56 10.32
N SER A 66 -14.44 1.34 9.01
CA SER A 66 -14.88 0.12 8.34
C SER A 66 -14.17 -1.15 8.81
N ASP A 67 -12.92 -1.01 9.28
CA ASP A 67 -12.17 -2.14 9.84
C ASP A 67 -12.70 -2.47 11.25
N MET A 68 -13.08 -1.45 12.03
CA MET A 68 -13.74 -1.60 13.34
C MET A 68 -15.11 -2.24 13.19
N GLU A 69 -15.94 -1.74 12.28
CA GLU A 69 -17.27 -2.30 11.97
C GLU A 69 -17.15 -3.78 11.59
N LEU A 70 -16.22 -4.13 10.70
CA LEU A 70 -16.00 -5.53 10.31
C LEU A 70 -15.55 -6.39 11.50
N PHE A 71 -14.68 -5.87 12.36
CA PHE A 71 -14.22 -6.56 13.56
C PHE A 71 -15.37 -6.82 14.55
N GLU A 72 -16.27 -5.85 14.73
CA GLU A 72 -17.42 -5.96 15.64
C GLU A 72 -18.53 -6.86 15.08
N ASP A 73 -18.87 -6.71 13.79
CA ASP A 73 -19.98 -7.40 13.15
C ASP A 73 -19.62 -8.82 12.68
N ASN A 74 -18.38 -9.04 12.23
CA ASN A 74 -17.91 -10.32 11.70
C ASN A 74 -16.39 -10.53 11.96
N PRO A 75 -16.00 -10.81 13.22
CA PRO A 75 -14.60 -10.96 13.61
C PRO A 75 -13.89 -12.11 12.89
N GLU A 76 -14.61 -13.19 12.53
CA GLU A 76 -14.04 -14.31 11.78
C GLU A 76 -13.57 -13.86 10.39
N GLU A 77 -14.39 -13.07 9.67
CA GLU A 77 -14.02 -12.50 8.38
C GLU A 77 -12.87 -11.48 8.51
N TYR A 78 -12.89 -10.64 9.55
CA TYR A 78 -11.78 -9.72 9.83
C TYR A 78 -10.44 -10.47 9.94
N VAL A 79 -10.41 -11.56 10.74
CA VAL A 79 -9.21 -12.39 10.92
C VAL A 79 -8.82 -13.10 9.62
N ARG A 80 -9.79 -13.63 8.87
CA ARG A 80 -9.55 -14.33 7.60
C ARG A 80 -8.88 -13.42 6.56
N ARG A 81 -9.29 -12.14 6.49
CA ARG A 81 -8.68 -11.14 5.60
C ARG A 81 -7.24 -10.79 5.95
N ASP A 82 -6.89 -10.85 7.24
CA ASP A 82 -5.55 -10.50 7.73
C ASP A 82 -4.59 -11.70 7.72
N ILE A 83 -5.07 -12.92 7.99
CA ILE A 83 -4.25 -14.13 8.19
C ILE A 83 -4.15 -15.05 6.96
N GLU A 84 -5.22 -15.25 6.19
CA GLU A 84 -5.26 -16.36 5.21
C GLU A 84 -4.84 -16.00 3.78
N GLY A 85 -4.45 -14.75 3.52
CA GLY A 85 -3.91 -14.36 2.20
C GLY A 85 -4.86 -14.58 1.01
N SER A 86 -6.14 -14.83 1.27
CA SER A 86 -7.17 -15.02 0.24
C SER A 86 -7.72 -13.70 -0.31
N ASP A 87 -7.54 -12.59 0.42
CA ASP A 87 -7.78 -11.24 -0.05
C ASP A 87 -6.44 -10.58 -0.43
N VAL A 88 -6.03 -10.77 -1.68
CA VAL A 88 -4.85 -10.14 -2.29
C VAL A 88 -5.02 -8.62 -2.45
N ASP A 89 -6.16 -8.04 -2.06
CA ASP A 89 -6.57 -6.68 -2.38
C ASP A 89 -6.85 -5.76 -1.17
N THR A 90 -6.31 -6.05 0.03
CA THR A 90 -6.40 -5.08 1.13
C THR A 90 -5.31 -4.01 1.05
N ARG A 91 -5.68 -2.77 1.37
CA ARG A 91 -4.72 -1.65 1.41
C ARG A 91 -3.56 -1.90 2.37
N ARG A 92 -3.88 -2.41 3.58
CA ARG A 92 -2.89 -2.69 4.62
C ARG A 92 -1.86 -3.70 4.13
N ARG A 93 -2.30 -4.79 3.50
CA ARG A 93 -1.38 -5.81 3.00
C ARG A 93 -0.49 -5.26 1.88
N ALA A 94 -1.08 -4.57 0.89
CA ALA A 94 -0.33 -4.01 -0.22
C ALA A 94 0.68 -2.93 0.23
N ALA A 95 0.33 -2.12 1.25
CA ALA A 95 1.24 -1.15 1.85
C ALA A 95 2.39 -1.83 2.59
N CYS A 96 2.10 -2.86 3.40
CA CYS A 96 3.13 -3.66 4.07
C CYS A 96 4.10 -4.30 3.07
N ASP A 97 3.59 -4.84 1.97
CA ASP A 97 4.43 -5.48 0.96
C ASP A 97 5.26 -4.45 0.19
N LEU A 98 4.75 -3.24 -0.07
CA LEU A 98 5.54 -2.12 -0.59
C LEU A 98 6.69 -1.75 0.36
N VAL A 99 6.46 -1.63 1.66
CA VAL A 99 7.52 -1.33 2.65
C VAL A 99 8.59 -2.41 2.63
N LYS A 100 8.21 -3.69 2.64
CA LYS A 100 9.16 -4.81 2.58
C LYS A 100 10.02 -4.75 1.32
N THR A 101 9.42 -4.48 0.17
CA THR A 101 10.14 -4.33 -1.09
C THR A 101 11.11 -3.14 -1.04
N LEU A 102 10.67 -1.99 -0.53
CA LEU A 102 11.54 -0.82 -0.42
C LEU A 102 12.72 -1.09 0.52
N ALA A 103 12.48 -1.68 1.69
CA ALA A 103 13.52 -2.05 2.63
C ALA A 103 14.52 -3.03 1.99
N GLN A 104 14.03 -4.09 1.35
CA GLN A 104 14.87 -5.10 0.70
C GLN A 104 15.82 -4.53 -0.38
N HIS A 105 15.41 -3.47 -1.07
CA HIS A 105 16.13 -2.95 -2.23
C HIS A 105 16.86 -1.62 -2.00
N TYR A 106 16.48 -0.87 -0.96
CA TYR A 106 16.92 0.52 -0.74
C TYR A 106 17.25 0.85 0.72
N GLU A 107 17.18 -0.11 1.65
CA GLU A 107 17.71 0.06 3.01
C GLU A 107 19.25 -0.05 2.98
N GLU A 108 19.93 0.97 3.51
CA GLU A 108 21.39 0.99 3.72
C GLU A 108 21.74 0.71 5.19
#